data_AF-A0AAW2TMM8-F1
#
_entry.id   AF-A0AAW2TMM8-F1
#
_cell.length_a   1.000
_cell.length_b   1.000
_cell.length_c   1.000
_cell.angle_alpha   90.00
_cell.angle_beta   90.00
_cell.angle_gamma   90.00
#
_symmetry.space_group_name_H-M   'P 1'
#
loop_
_entity.id
_entity.type
_entity.pdbx_description
1 polymer ?
#
loop_
_entity_poly.entity_id
_entity_poly.type
_entity_poly.pdbx_seq_one_letter_code
_entity_poly.pdbx_strand_id
1 'polypeptide(L)'
;MVQHVVPSGGGKGDRYHPVGKTAPALTGSHPEDEAQPRNPRKKGLMFVDVKIHGKPIRAMVDTGATHNYLASIEVERLGLVLEKRVGRVKAMNSAAQPIAGVAKSVLIKVGPF
;
A
#
# COMPACT_ATOMS: atom_id res chain seq x y z
N MET A 1 15.29 -9.61 4.06
CA MET A 1 14.15 -9.23 3.19
C MET A 1 14.67 -8.44 2.00
N VAL A 2 14.09 -8.63 0.81
CA VAL A 2 14.49 -7.93 -0.42
C VAL A 2 13.41 -6.88 -0.74
N GLN A 3 13.79 -5.62 -0.86
CA GLN A 3 12.87 -4.53 -1.25
C GLN A 3 13.22 -4.03 -2.65
N HIS A 4 12.24 -4.03 -3.54
CA HIS A 4 12.34 -3.45 -4.87
C HIS A 4 11.98 -1.97 -4.81
N VAL A 5 12.83 -1.11 -5.37
CA VAL A 5 12.55 0.32 -5.41
C VAL A 5 11.91 0.71 -6.73
N VAL A 6 10.77 1.39 -6.65
CA VAL A 6 9.99 1.83 -7.83
C VAL A 6 9.99 3.36 -7.93
N PRO A 7 9.97 3.94 -9.15
CA PRO A 7 9.88 5.38 -9.33
C PRO A 7 8.60 5.91 -8.67
N SER A 8 8.69 7.05 -7.97
CA SER A 8 7.50 7.74 -7.49
C SER A 8 6.75 8.33 -8.69
N GLY A 9 5.58 7.77 -9.03
CA GLY A 9 4.75 8.27 -10.12
C GLY A 9 4.23 9.67 -9.82
N GLY A 10 4.34 10.60 -10.78
CA GLY A 10 3.71 11.93 -10.75
C GLY A 10 2.21 11.88 -11.00
N GLY A 11 1.46 11.23 -10.09
CA GLY A 11 0.00 11.27 -10.09
C GLY A 11 -0.49 12.53 -9.39
N LYS A 12 -1.24 13.38 -10.13
CA LYS A 12 -1.86 14.61 -9.63
C LYS A 12 -2.77 14.27 -8.43
N GLY A 13 -2.45 14.82 -7.25
CA GLY A 13 -3.12 14.50 -6.00
C GLY A 13 -4.51 15.12 -5.92
N ASP A 14 -5.54 14.28 -5.81
CA ASP A 14 -6.84 14.71 -5.32
C ASP A 14 -6.88 14.58 -3.80
N ARG A 15 -6.80 15.75 -3.15
CA ARG A 15 -6.99 15.94 -1.72
C ARG A 15 -8.41 15.51 -1.34
N TYR A 16 -8.55 14.51 -0.47
CA TYR A 16 -9.84 14.14 0.11
C TYR A 16 -10.50 15.35 0.80
N HIS A 17 -11.69 15.73 0.33
CA HIS A 17 -12.65 16.60 1.01
C HIS A 17 -13.91 15.78 1.34
N PRO A 18 -14.47 15.84 2.56
CA PRO A 18 -15.68 15.11 2.90
C PRO A 18 -16.92 15.87 2.39
N VAL A 19 -17.71 15.23 1.51
CA VAL A 19 -19.03 15.72 1.10
C VAL A 19 -20.10 15.00 1.93
N GLY A 20 -20.88 15.78 2.68
CA GLY A 20 -22.02 15.31 3.47
C GLY A 20 -23.08 14.65 2.60
N LYS A 21 -23.80 13.68 3.18
CA LYS A 21 -24.89 12.97 2.50
C LYS A 21 -26.13 12.94 3.38
N THR A 22 -27.21 13.55 2.90
CA THR A 22 -28.58 13.07 3.13
C THR A 22 -29.04 12.38 1.84
N ALA A 23 -29.71 11.24 1.96
CA ALA A 23 -30.37 10.54 0.85
C ALA A 23 -31.71 9.95 1.33
N PRO A 24 -32.77 9.93 0.48
CA PRO A 24 -34.11 9.49 0.86
C PRO A 24 -34.36 7.98 0.63
N ALA A 25 -35.49 7.51 1.19
CA ALA A 25 -35.93 6.13 1.30
C ALA A 25 -36.49 5.51 0.00
N LEU A 26 -36.36 4.18 -0.13
CA LEU A 26 -37.21 3.32 -0.98
C LEU A 26 -37.41 1.94 -0.31
N THR A 27 -38.62 1.40 -0.48
CA THR A 27 -39.24 0.28 0.25
C THR A 27 -39.33 -1.02 -0.60
N GLY A 28 -39.23 -2.21 0.02
CA GLY A 28 -39.88 -3.45 -0.49
C GLY A 28 -39.23 -4.83 -0.18
N SER A 29 -39.77 -5.55 0.83
CA SER A 29 -40.01 -7.04 1.05
C SER A 29 -39.09 -8.13 0.42
N HIS A 30 -38.23 -8.89 1.16
CA HIS A 30 -38.34 -10.22 1.90
C HIS A 30 -38.43 -11.52 1.05
N PRO A 31 -37.89 -12.73 1.44
CA PRO A 31 -37.39 -13.19 2.76
C PRO A 31 -36.05 -14.04 2.82
N GLU A 32 -35.53 -14.18 4.04
CA GLU A 32 -34.52 -15.09 4.66
C GLU A 32 -33.62 -16.08 3.86
N ASP A 33 -32.31 -15.83 3.90
CA ASP A 33 -31.30 -16.86 4.25
C ASP A 33 -30.42 -16.28 5.37
N GLU A 34 -30.45 -16.92 6.53
CA GLU A 34 -29.94 -16.44 7.80
C GLU A 34 -28.39 -16.51 7.82
N ALA A 35 -27.73 -15.60 7.11
CA ALA A 35 -26.31 -15.35 7.31
C ALA A 35 -26.16 -14.31 8.42
N GLN A 36 -25.75 -14.79 9.61
CA GLN A 36 -25.22 -14.02 10.75
C GLN A 36 -24.68 -12.64 10.33
N PRO A 37 -24.86 -11.55 11.12
CA PRO A 37 -24.34 -10.24 10.77
C PRO A 37 -22.81 -10.31 10.67
N ARG A 38 -22.31 -10.62 9.47
CA ARG A 38 -20.93 -10.46 9.10
C ARG A 38 -20.77 -8.97 9.05
N ASN A 39 -20.37 -8.42 10.18
CA ASN A 39 -19.94 -7.05 10.31
C ASN A 39 -19.11 -6.77 9.06
N PRO A 40 -19.59 -5.92 8.12
CA PRO A 40 -18.98 -5.84 6.81
C PRO A 40 -17.56 -5.35 7.06
N ARG A 41 -16.60 -6.27 7.00
CA ARG A 41 -15.19 -5.93 7.19
C ARG A 41 -14.96 -4.81 6.20
N LYS A 42 -14.72 -3.60 6.70
CA LYS A 42 -14.52 -2.43 5.86
C LYS A 42 -13.45 -2.82 4.84
N LYS A 43 -13.85 -2.96 3.57
CA LYS A 43 -12.96 -3.30 2.47
C LYS A 43 -12.07 -2.07 2.25
N GLY A 44 -11.03 -1.97 3.05
CA GLY A 44 -10.07 -0.87 3.03
C GLY A 44 -8.66 -1.42 2.95
N LEU A 45 -7.76 -0.62 2.39
CA LEU A 45 -6.34 -0.92 2.41
C LEU A 45 -5.86 -0.94 3.87
N MET A 46 -5.10 -1.98 4.23
CA MET A 46 -4.49 -2.11 5.54
C MET A 46 -3.09 -1.50 5.53
N PHE A 47 -2.74 -0.80 6.59
CA PHE A 47 -1.42 -0.21 6.76
C PHE A 47 -0.85 -0.56 8.13
N VAL A 48 0.47 -0.69 8.19
CA VAL A 48 1.22 -0.92 9.43
C VAL A 48 2.36 0.09 9.54
N ASP A 49 2.59 0.59 10.74
CA ASP A 49 3.76 1.43 11.01
C ASP A 49 4.99 0.53 11.20
N VAL A 50 6.07 0.85 10.49
CA VAL A 50 7.34 0.14 10.54
C VAL A 50 8.49 1.12 10.73
N LYS A 51 9.59 0.68 11.35
CA LYS A 51 10.85 1.42 11.41
C LYS A 51 11.87 0.73 10.51
N ILE A 52 12.45 1.49 9.57
CA ILE A 52 13.59 1.07 8.75
C ILE A 52 14.78 1.96 9.15
N HIS A 53 15.89 1.35 9.59
CA HIS A 53 17.04 2.09 10.13
C HIS A 53 16.64 3.15 11.19
N GLY A 54 15.66 2.81 12.05
CA GLY A 54 15.15 3.69 13.10
C GLY A 54 14.18 4.77 12.62
N LYS A 55 13.97 4.93 11.31
CA LYS A 55 13.10 5.95 10.72
C LYS A 55 11.70 5.36 10.45
N PRO A 56 10.62 5.99 10.94
CA PRO A 56 9.27 5.49 10.73
C PRO A 56 8.85 5.61 9.26
N ILE A 57 8.06 4.64 8.80
CA ILE A 57 7.36 4.64 7.52
C ILE A 57 6.07 3.83 7.66
N ARG A 58 5.03 4.21 6.93
CA ARG A 58 3.77 3.48 6.86
C ARG A 58 3.79 2.56 5.64
N ALA A 59 3.69 1.26 5.86
CA ALA A 59 3.69 0.25 4.81
C ALA A 59 2.29 -0.30 4.58
N MET A 60 1.91 -0.53 3.32
CA MET A 60 0.65 -1.18 2.95
C MET A 60 0.80 -2.70 3.08
N VAL A 61 -0.21 -3.37 3.64
CA VAL A 61 -0.28 -4.83 3.70
C VAL A 61 -0.90 -5.33 2.39
N ASP A 62 -0.05 -5.71 1.45
CA ASP A 62 -0.44 -6.24 0.14
C ASP A 62 -0.08 -7.72 0.03
N THR A 63 -1.07 -8.60 0.23
CA THR A 63 -0.88 -10.05 0.12
C THR A 63 -0.82 -10.55 -1.33
N GLY A 64 -1.15 -9.70 -2.31
CA GLY A 64 -1.07 -10.00 -3.73
C GLY A 64 0.29 -9.68 -4.35
N ALA A 65 1.16 -8.98 -3.63
CA ALA A 65 2.49 -8.63 -4.10
C ALA A 65 3.48 -9.79 -3.92
N THR A 66 4.21 -10.14 -4.99
CA THR A 66 5.27 -11.15 -4.95
C THR A 66 6.56 -10.65 -4.27
N HIS A 67 6.73 -9.33 -4.21
CA HIS A 67 7.88 -8.65 -3.61
C HIS A 67 7.39 -7.40 -2.89
N ASN A 68 8.17 -6.94 -1.92
CA ASN A 68 7.90 -5.67 -1.26
C ASN A 68 8.48 -4.51 -2.06
N TYR A 69 7.70 -3.44 -2.17
CA TYR A 69 8.06 -2.26 -2.92
C TYR A 69 8.20 -1.04 -2.02
N LEU A 70 9.21 -0.22 -2.33
CA LEU A 70 9.45 1.06 -1.69
C LEU A 70 9.51 2.15 -2.77
N ALA A 71 8.89 3.30 -2.50
CA ALA A 71 9.00 4.45 -3.39
C ALA A 71 10.44 4.99 -3.39
N SER A 72 10.95 5.36 -4.56
CA SER A 72 12.33 5.85 -4.72
C SER A 72 12.65 7.09 -3.87
N ILE A 73 11.64 7.92 -3.60
CA ILE A 73 11.76 9.11 -2.73
C ILE A 73 12.13 8.76 -1.29
N GLU A 74 11.83 7.54 -0.83
CA GLU A 74 12.09 7.09 0.53
C GLU A 74 13.51 6.54 0.70
N VAL A 75 14.23 6.25 -0.39
CA VAL A 75 15.54 5.58 -0.35
C VAL A 75 16.57 6.43 0.38
N GLU A 76 16.69 7.71 -0.01
CA GLU A 76 17.60 8.65 0.63
C GLU A 76 17.18 8.92 2.08
N ARG A 77 15.88 9.17 2.30
CA ARG A 77 15.36 9.39 3.65
C ARG A 77 15.68 8.22 4.56
N LEU A 78 15.55 6.98 4.10
CA LEU A 78 15.80 5.77 4.89
C LEU A 78 17.29 5.36 4.94
N GLY A 79 18.16 6.04 4.18
CA GLY A 79 19.58 5.69 4.10
C GLY A 79 19.81 4.29 3.52
N LEU A 80 19.04 3.92 2.49
CA LEU A 80 19.16 2.62 1.85
C LEU A 80 20.19 2.66 0.73
N VAL A 81 21.04 1.64 0.68
CA VAL A 81 21.96 1.40 -0.43
C VAL A 81 21.28 0.47 -1.42
N LEU A 82 21.23 0.88 -2.69
CA LEU A 82 20.62 0.09 -3.76
C LEU A 82 21.68 -0.65 -4.55
N GLU A 83 21.44 -1.94 -4.76
CA GLU A 83 22.14 -2.71 -5.77
C GLU A 83 21.47 -2.48 -7.13
N LYS A 84 22.28 -2.23 -8.15
CA LYS A 84 21.80 -2.07 -9.52
C LYS A 84 21.25 -3.40 -10.02
N ARG A 85 19.97 -3.43 -10.37
CA ARG A 85 19.31 -4.60 -10.98
C ARG A 85 18.52 -4.15 -12.19
N VAL A 86 18.68 -4.86 -13.31
CA VAL A 86 17.84 -4.66 -14.48
C VAL A 86 16.52 -5.39 -14.23
N GLY A 87 15.41 -4.66 -14.21
CA GLY A 87 14.08 -5.21 -13.95
C GLY A 87 12.99 -4.17 -14.12
N ARG A 88 11.75 -4.64 -14.27
CA ARG A 88 10.56 -3.79 -14.38
C ARG A 88 9.49 -4.29 -13.43
N VAL A 89 8.70 -3.36 -12.89
CA VAL A 89 7.50 -3.62 -12.09
C VAL A 89 6.28 -3.14 -12.86
N LYS A 90 5.16 -3.87 -12.80
CA LYS A 90 3.89 -3.45 -13.43
C LYS A 90 2.77 -3.60 -12.41
N ALA A 91 1.99 -2.55 -12.20
CA ALA A 91 0.69 -2.70 -11.56
C ALA A 91 -0.34 -3.08 -12.63
N MET A 92 -1.40 -3.81 -12.26
CA MET A 92 -2.36 -4.37 -13.21
C MET A 92 -2.93 -3.35 -14.21
N ASN A 93 -3.09 -2.10 -13.76
CA ASN A 93 -3.66 -1.00 -14.54
C ASN A 93 -2.61 0.05 -14.98
N SER A 94 -1.31 -0.27 -14.95
CA SER A 94 -0.25 0.68 -15.33
C SER A 94 0.74 0.10 -16.34
N ALA A 95 1.47 0.99 -17.02
CA ALA A 95 2.63 0.57 -17.79
C ALA A 95 3.73 0.04 -16.86
N ALA A 96 4.48 -0.96 -17.31
CA ALA A 96 5.62 -1.44 -16.56
C ALA A 96 6.66 -0.31 -16.41
N GLN A 97 7.20 -0.10 -15.22
CA GLN A 97 8.23 0.89 -14.93
C GLN A 97 9.55 0.21 -14.56
N PRO A 98 10.71 0.79 -14.91
CA PRO A 98 11.99 0.27 -14.45
C PRO A 98 12.10 0.37 -12.93
N ILE A 99 12.72 -0.61 -12.28
CA ILE A 99 13.09 -0.48 -10.87
C ILE A 99 14.35 0.38 -10.74
N ALA A 100 14.43 1.21 -9.71
CA ALA A 100 15.63 2.00 -9.43
C ALA A 100 16.78 1.11 -8.91
N GLY A 101 16.44 0.00 -8.27
CA GLY A 101 17.38 -0.98 -7.75
C GLY A 101 16.73 -1.87 -6.70
N VAL A 102 17.58 -2.60 -5.98
CA VAL A 102 17.16 -3.52 -4.93
C VAL A 102 17.93 -3.23 -3.65
N ALA A 103 17.22 -3.04 -2.53
CA ALA A 103 17.82 -3.00 -1.21
C ALA A 103 17.79 -4.41 -0.60
N LYS A 104 18.97 -4.94 -0.23
CA LYS A 104 19.12 -6.23 0.44
C LYS A 104 19.42 -6.04 1.91
N SER A 105 19.13 -7.07 2.70
CA SER A 105 19.46 -7.13 4.14
C SER A 105 18.95 -5.93 4.96
N VAL A 106 17.80 -5.37 4.56
CA VAL A 106 17.18 -4.23 5.27
C VAL A 106 16.57 -4.71 6.58
N LEU A 107 17.00 -4.11 7.70
CA LEU A 107 16.39 -4.34 9.02
C LEU A 107 15.07 -3.57 9.12
N ILE A 108 13.97 -4.30 9.29
CA ILE A 108 12.63 -3.75 9.43
C ILE A 108 12.09 -4.15 10.81
N LYS A 109 11.64 -3.16 11.59
CA LYS A 109 10.91 -3.38 12.84
C LYS A 109 9.43 -3.10 12.60
N VAL A 110 8.56 -4.02 12.98
CA VAL A 110 7.11 -3.95 12.81
C VAL A 110 6.47 -4.01 14.19
N GLY A 111 5.43 -3.19 14.43
CA GLY A 111 4.70 -3.16 15.69
C GLY A 111 5.11 -2.01 16.60
N PRO A 112 4.65 -1.99 17.86
CA PRO A 112 5.00 -0.93 18.82
C PRO A 112 6.51 -0.95 19.12
N PHE A 113 7.15 0.21 18.98
CA PHE A 113 8.59 0.40 19.08
C PHE A 113 8.98 1.79 19.57
#